data_AF-A0A7K0YBV9-F1
#
_entry.id   AF-A0A7K0YBV9-F1
#
_cell.length_a   1.000
_cell.length_b   1.000
_cell.length_c   1.000
_cell.angle_alpha   90.00
_cell.angle_beta   90.00
_cell.angle_gamma   90.00
#
_symmetry.space_group_name_H-M   'P 1'
#
loop_
_entity.id
_entity.type
_entity.pdbx_description
1 polymer ?
#
loop_
_entity_poly.entity_id
_entity_poly.type
_entity_poly.pdbx_seq_one_letter_code
_entity_poly.pdbx_strand_id
1 'polypeptide(L)' 'ATLNGTLATTRWLVAILETHQQADGSVRIPAALRPYLGGIEVIEPKGRA' A
#
# COMPACT_ATOMS: atom_id res chain seq x y z
N ALA A 1 -1.43 26.79 23.46
CA ALA A 1 -1.47 26.60 21.99
C ALA A 1 -1.99 25.20 21.71
N THR A 2 -2.81 25.00 20.68
CA THR A 2 -3.31 23.68 20.27
C THR A 2 -2.69 23.28 18.94
N LEU A 3 -2.53 21.97 18.73
CA LEU A 3 -2.03 21.37 17.49
C LEU A 3 -3.02 20.30 17.02
N ASN A 4 -3.19 20.18 15.70
CA ASN A 4 -3.93 19.09 15.07
C ASN A 4 -3.05 18.35 14.04
N GLY A 5 -3.40 17.10 13.75
CA GLY A 5 -2.74 16.27 12.73
C GLY A 5 -3.77 15.36 12.06
N THR A 6 -3.70 15.23 10.74
CA THR A 6 -4.63 14.42 9.95
C THR A 6 -3.90 13.24 9.31
N LEU A 7 -4.45 12.05 9.51
CA LEU A 7 -4.16 10.87 8.71
C LEU A 7 -5.47 10.48 8.01
N ALA A 8 -5.56 10.74 6.71
CA ALA A 8 -6.74 10.43 5.92
C ALA A 8 -6.69 8.97 5.46
N THR A 9 -7.28 8.07 6.25
CA THR A 9 -7.18 6.61 6.13
C THR A 9 -7.38 6.06 4.71
N THR A 10 -8.32 6.64 3.94
CA THR A 10 -8.60 6.17 2.57
C THR A 10 -7.65 6.71 1.51
N ARG A 11 -7.16 7.95 1.66
CA ARG A 11 -6.32 8.62 0.62
C ARG A 11 -4.93 8.02 0.50
N TRP A 12 -4.43 7.42 1.57
CA TRP A 12 -3.09 6.83 1.56
C TRP A 12 -3.04 5.53 0.77
N LEU A 13 -4.18 4.85 0.59
CA LEU A 13 -4.25 3.63 -0.21
C LEU A 13 -3.84 3.91 -1.66
N VAL A 14 -4.35 4.98 -2.27
CA VAL A 14 -4.01 5.35 -3.65
C VAL A 14 -2.51 5.63 -3.81
N ALA A 15 -1.93 6.41 -2.88
CA ALA A 15 -0.50 6.69 -2.90
C ALA A 15 0.37 5.43 -2.80
N ILE A 16 -0.04 4.46 -1.97
CA ILE A 16 0.64 3.17 -1.85
C ILE A 16 0.53 2.37 -3.15
N LEU A 17 -0.66 2.32 -3.75
CA LEU A 17 -0.88 1.60 -5.02
C LEU A 17 -0.06 2.22 -6.16
N GLU A 18 -0.08 3.54 -6.33
CA GLU A 18 0.62 4.24 -7.41
C GLU A 18 2.14 4.20 -7.26
N THR A 19 2.66 4.43 -6.05
CA THR A 19 4.12 4.52 -5.82
C THR A 19 4.81 3.16 -5.86
N HIS A 20 4.09 2.09 -5.53
CA HIS A 20 4.66 0.75 -5.43
C HIS A 20 4.18 -0.23 -6.52
N GLN A 21 3.43 0.25 -7.51
CA GLN A 21 3.07 -0.53 -8.69
C GLN A 21 4.32 -0.99 -9.46
N GLN A 22 4.30 -2.22 -9.94
CA GLN A 22 5.30 -2.80 -10.82
C GLN A 22 4.77 -2.87 -12.25
N ALA A 23 5.68 -3.02 -13.22
CA ALA A 23 5.32 -3.06 -14.65
C ALA A 23 4.36 -4.21 -15.01
N ASP A 24 4.33 -5.29 -14.24
CA ASP A 24 3.44 -6.44 -14.43
C ASP A 24 2.05 -6.24 -13.81
N GLY A 25 1.82 -5.11 -13.14
CA GLY A 25 0.58 -4.75 -12.46
C GLY A 25 0.52 -5.14 -10.98
N SER A 26 1.52 -5.88 -10.47
CA SER A 26 1.63 -6.18 -9.04
C SER A 26 1.98 -4.93 -8.21
N VAL A 27 1.70 -4.96 -6.91
CA VAL A 27 2.05 -3.88 -5.99
C VAL A 27 2.96 -4.42 -4.89
N ARG A 28 4.16 -3.85 -4.75
CA ARG A 28 5.08 -4.18 -3.65
C ARG A 28 4.59 -3.57 -2.35
N ILE A 29 4.48 -4.36 -1.30
CA ILE A 29 4.10 -3.87 0.03
C ILE A 29 5.33 -3.20 0.69
N PRO A 30 5.22 -1.93 1.13
CA PRO A 30 6.25 -1.25 1.91
C PRO A 30 6.68 -2.10 3.11
N ALA A 31 7.99 -2.18 3.38
CA ALA A 31 8.53 -3.03 4.45
C ALA A 31 7.86 -2.78 5.81
N ALA A 32 7.52 -1.51 6.11
CA ALA A 32 6.85 -1.11 7.34
C ALA A 32 5.43 -1.69 7.50
N LEU A 33 4.74 -2.05 6.39
CA LEU A 33 3.38 -2.56 6.42
C LEU A 33 3.30 -4.09 6.49
N ARG A 34 4.39 -4.80 6.14
CA ARG A 34 4.41 -6.28 6.08
C ARG A 34 4.03 -6.97 7.39
N PRO A 35 4.47 -6.52 8.60
CA PRO A 35 4.06 -7.16 9.85
C PRO A 35 2.55 -7.13 10.10
N TYR A 36 1.86 -6.11 9.57
CA TYR A 36 0.41 -5.95 9.70
C TYR A 36 -0.37 -6.75 8.65
N LEU A 37 0.31 -7.26 7.62
CA LEU A 37 -0.27 -7.98 6.49
C LEU A 37 0.21 -9.43 6.43
N GLY A 38 0.58 -10.02 7.58
CA GLY A 38 0.98 -11.43 7.66
C GLY A 38 2.29 -11.75 6.94
N GLY A 39 3.15 -10.76 6.74
CA GLY A 39 4.43 -10.92 6.04
C GLY A 39 4.32 -10.90 4.51
N ILE A 40 3.15 -10.63 3.94
CA ILE A 40 2.97 -10.53 2.48
C ILE A 40 3.86 -9.42 1.93
N GLU A 41 4.60 -9.70 0.87
CA GLU A 41 5.52 -8.75 0.25
C GLU A 41 4.97 -8.12 -1.04
N VAL A 42 4.04 -8.79 -1.72
CA VAL A 42 3.50 -8.39 -3.02
C VAL A 42 2.01 -8.71 -3.08
N ILE A 43 1.23 -7.80 -3.67
CA ILE A 43 -0.17 -8.01 -4.05
C ILE A 43 -0.20 -8.27 -5.56
N GLU A 44 -0.77 -9.41 -5.95
CA GLU A 44 -0.91 -9.79 -7.36
C GLU A 44 -2.26 -9.36 -7.94
N PRO A 45 -2.33 -8.97 -9.23
CA PRO A 45 -3.59 -8.73 -9.92
C PRO A 45 -4.43 -10.01 -9.98
N LYS A 46 -5.70 -9.94 -9.56
CA LYS A 46 -6.63 -11.04 -9.80
C LYS A 46 -7.13 -10.97 -11.25
N GLY A 47 -6.72 -11.92 -12.09
CA GLY A 47 -7.27 -12.06 -13.45
C GLY A 47 -6.28 -12.28 -14.59
N ARG A 48 -5.05 -12.75 -14.34
CA ARG A 48 -4.23 -13.39 -15.39
C ARG A 48 -4.47 -14.89 -15.34
N ALA A 49 -5.04 -15.43 -16.41
CA ALA A 49 -4.96 -16.86 -16.71
C ALA A 49 -3.50 -17.28 -16.92
#